data_AF-A0A4R9J2I5-F1
#
_entry.id   AF-A0A4R9J2I5-F1
#
_cell.length_a   1.000
_cell.length_b   1.000
_cell.length_c   1.000
_cell.angle_alpha   90.00
_cell.angle_beta   90.00
_cell.angle_gamma   90.00
#
_symmetry.space_group_name_H-M   'P 1'
#
loop_
_entity.id
_entity.type
_entity.pdbx_description
1 polymer ?
#
loop_
_entity_poly.entity_id
_entity_poly.type
_entity_poly.pdbx_seq_one_letter_code
_entity_poly.pdbx_strand_id
1 'polypeptide(L)'
;MRNKVIYWIATAWLSLGMVSTGIVQLIQMKEEADMFAHLGYPAYLMIILGVWKLLGVIAVLVPKYPLVKEWAYAGFFFTMSGAVFSHFAAGDSAKEYFGPALLLVLTAVSWYFRPADRKLKG
;
A
#
# COMPACT_ATOMS: atom_id res chain seq x y z
N MET A 1 6.77 -23.73 7.61
CA MET A 1 5.32 -23.51 7.35
C MET A 1 4.79 -22.23 7.97
N ARG A 2 5.03 -21.96 9.27
CA ARG A 2 4.61 -20.72 9.97
C ARG A 2 4.82 -19.41 9.18
N ASN A 3 6.06 -19.14 8.73
CA ASN A 3 6.37 -17.89 8.02
C ASN A 3 5.56 -17.73 6.72
N LYS A 4 5.30 -18.84 6.02
CA LYS A 4 4.48 -18.84 4.80
C LYS A 4 3.02 -18.50 5.10
N VAL A 5 2.48 -18.97 6.24
CA VAL A 5 1.13 -18.62 6.69
C VAL A 5 1.05 -17.13 7.05
N ILE A 6 1.99 -16.63 7.86
CA ILE A 6 2.07 -15.20 8.23
C ILE A 6 2.15 -14.33 6.97
N TYR A 7 3.03 -14.69 6.02
CA TYR A 7 3.16 -14.01 4.74
C TYR A 7 1.83 -13.91 4.00
N TRP A 8 1.12 -15.03 3.81
CA TRP A 8 -0.10 -15.02 3.01
C TRP A 8 -1.25 -14.30 3.69
N ILE A 9 -1.37 -14.37 5.02
CA ILE A 9 -2.35 -13.59 5.77
C ILE A 9 -2.06 -12.09 5.58
N ALA A 10 -0.82 -11.66 5.82
CA ALA A 10 -0.43 -10.26 5.67
C ALA A 10 -0.59 -9.76 4.23
N THR A 11 -0.18 -10.56 3.24
CA THR A 11 -0.26 -10.22 1.82
C THR A 11 -1.70 -10.12 1.35
N ALA A 12 -2.59 -10.99 1.83
CA ALA A 12 -4.01 -10.95 1.48
C ALA A 12 -4.66 -9.67 2.03
N TRP A 13 -4.45 -9.36 3.32
CA TRP A 13 -4.95 -8.14 3.94
C TRP A 13 -4.38 -6.86 3.30
N LEU A 14 -3.07 -6.85 3.04
CA LEU A 14 -2.41 -5.76 2.31
C LEU A 14 -3.04 -5.56 0.94
N SER A 15 -3.23 -6.64 0.19
CA SER A 15 -3.81 -6.61 -1.15
C SER A 15 -5.23 -6.08 -1.14
N LEU A 16 -6.06 -6.53 -0.19
CA LEU A 16 -7.44 -6.04 -0.04
C LEU A 16 -7.47 -4.54 0.24
N GLY A 17 -6.63 -4.05 1.17
CA GLY A 17 -6.59 -2.62 1.50
C GLY A 17 -6.02 -1.75 0.38
N MET A 18 -4.99 -2.22 -0.33
CA MET A 18 -4.42 -1.51 -1.49
C MET A 18 -5.39 -1.48 -2.68
N VAL A 19 -6.12 -2.57 -2.94
CA VAL A 19 -7.17 -2.61 -3.98
C VAL A 19 -8.32 -1.68 -3.60
N SER A 20 -8.83 -1.76 -2.37
CA SER A 20 -9.94 -0.94 -1.92
C SER A 20 -9.61 0.55 -2.02
N THR A 21 -8.49 0.99 -1.43
CA THR A 21 -8.08 2.40 -1.51
C THR A 21 -7.67 2.82 -2.92
N GLY A 22 -7.11 1.92 -3.73
CA GLY A 22 -6.79 2.19 -5.12
C GLY A 22 -8.03 2.41 -5.99
N ILE A 23 -9.08 1.60 -5.81
CA ILE A 23 -10.36 1.78 -6.51
C ILE A 23 -11.02 3.10 -6.12
N VAL A 24 -11.08 3.40 -4.82
CA VAL A 24 -11.62 4.66 -4.29
C VAL A 24 -10.93 5.88 -4.92
N GLN A 25 -9.61 5.82 -5.09
CA GLN A 25 -8.81 6.85 -5.76
C GLN A 25 -9.08 6.94 -7.27
N LEU A 26 -9.25 5.80 -7.96
CA LEU A 26 -9.51 5.76 -9.40
C LEU A 26 -10.90 6.30 -9.78
N ILE A 27 -11.91 5.99 -8.97
CA ILE A 27 -13.27 6.52 -9.17
C ILE A 27 -13.43 7.94 -8.62
N GLN A 28 -12.38 8.49 -7.99
CA GLN A 28 -12.37 9.81 -7.37
C GLN A 28 -13.55 10.00 -6.42
N MET A 29 -13.76 9.02 -5.54
CA MET A 29 -14.85 9.05 -4.58
C MET A 29 -14.79 10.36 -3.78
N LYS A 30 -15.93 11.01 -3.57
CA LYS A 30 -16.01 12.37 -3.04
C LYS A 30 -15.21 12.53 -1.74
N GLU A 31 -15.34 11.59 -0.81
CA GLU A 31 -14.66 11.61 0.48
C GLU A 31 -13.14 11.54 0.34
N GLU A 32 -12.61 10.73 -0.59
CA GLU A 32 -11.17 10.64 -0.86
C GLU A 32 -10.66 11.90 -1.57
N ALA A 33 -11.44 12.45 -2.51
CA ALA A 33 -11.10 13.69 -3.20
C ALA A 33 -11.04 14.88 -2.23
N ASP A 34 -12.02 14.98 -1.32
CA ASP A 34 -12.06 16.00 -0.27
C ASP A 34 -10.86 15.81 0.70
N MET A 35 -10.49 14.56 1.03
CA MET A 35 -9.29 14.26 1.84
C MET A 35 -7.98 14.66 1.12
N PHE A 36 -7.84 14.35 -0.17
CA PHE A 36 -6.66 14.75 -0.95
C PHE A 36 -6.53 16.28 -1.02
N ALA A 37 -7.64 16.99 -1.20
CA ALA A 37 -7.67 18.44 -1.21
C ALA A 37 -7.27 19.02 0.18
N HIS A 38 -7.77 18.45 1.27
CA HIS A 38 -7.40 18.80 2.64
C HIS A 38 -5.90 18.63 2.90
N LEU A 39 -5.32 17.53 2.40
CA LEU A 39 -3.87 17.28 2.47
C LEU A 39 -3.03 18.12 1.49
N GLY A 40 -3.66 18.97 0.67
CA GLY A 40 -2.99 19.83 -0.31
C GLY A 40 -2.52 19.11 -1.57
N TYR A 41 -3.02 17.90 -1.84
CA TYR A 41 -2.64 17.13 -3.01
C TYR A 41 -3.51 17.43 -4.24
N PRO A 42 -2.90 17.47 -5.44
CA PRO A 42 -3.66 17.65 -6.67
C PRO A 42 -4.42 16.37 -7.05
N ALA A 43 -5.62 16.53 -7.63
CA ALA A 43 -6.52 15.42 -7.94
C ALA A 43 -5.90 14.33 -8.86
N TYR A 44 -5.00 14.72 -9.79
CA TYR A 44 -4.35 13.75 -10.67
C TYR A 44 -3.49 12.73 -9.90
N LEU A 45 -3.00 13.08 -8.69
CA LEU A 45 -2.20 12.20 -7.87
C LEU A 45 -3.01 10.99 -7.40
N MET A 46 -4.32 11.13 -7.18
CA MET A 46 -5.20 10.01 -6.86
C MET A 46 -5.18 8.96 -7.96
N ILE A 47 -5.33 9.38 -9.22
CA ILE A 47 -5.34 8.47 -10.36
C ILE A 47 -4.00 7.73 -10.48
N ILE A 48 -2.89 8.46 -10.35
CA ILE A 48 -1.54 7.89 -10.37
C ILE A 48 -1.39 6.84 -9.25
N LEU A 49 -1.70 7.21 -8.00
CA LEU A 49 -1.58 6.29 -6.87
C LEU A 49 -2.51 5.09 -6.98
N GLY A 50 -3.74 5.30 -7.45
CA GLY A 50 -4.71 4.23 -7.67
C GLY A 50 -4.20 3.19 -8.68
N VAL A 51 -3.69 3.62 -9.82
CA VAL A 51 -3.07 2.72 -10.82
C VAL A 51 -1.88 1.98 -10.22
N TRP A 52 -0.95 2.69 -9.57
CA TRP A 52 0.24 2.08 -8.98
C TRP A 52 -0.09 1.09 -7.87
N LYS A 53 -1.11 1.34 -7.07
CA LYS A 53 -1.59 0.40 -6.05
C LYS A 53 -2.04 -0.91 -6.67
N LEU A 54 -2.87 -0.85 -7.72
CA LEU A 54 -3.35 -2.06 -8.40
C LEU A 54 -2.20 -2.85 -9.06
N LEU A 55 -1.28 -2.15 -9.73
CA LEU A 55 -0.08 -2.78 -10.31
C LEU A 55 0.81 -3.42 -9.24
N GLY A 56 1.00 -2.74 -8.11
CA GLY A 56 1.73 -3.27 -6.97
C GLY A 56 1.09 -4.53 -6.40
N VAL A 57 -0.25 -4.57 -6.30
CA VAL A 57 -1.00 -5.74 -5.81
C VAL A 57 -0.80 -6.94 -6.74
N ILE A 58 -0.92 -6.71 -8.05
CA ILE A 58 -0.65 -7.74 -9.06
C ILE A 58 0.78 -8.28 -8.88
N ALA A 59 1.77 -7.39 -8.72
CA ALA A 59 3.17 -7.78 -8.55
C ALA A 59 3.41 -8.66 -7.31
N VAL A 60 2.83 -8.34 -6.15
CA VAL A 60 3.04 -9.13 -4.91
C VAL A 60 2.34 -10.50 -4.96
N LEU A 61 1.16 -10.58 -5.60
CA LEU A 61 0.38 -11.81 -5.70
C LEU A 61 0.93 -12.79 -6.74
N VAL A 62 1.47 -12.30 -7.86
CA VAL A 62 2.05 -13.15 -8.91
C VAL A 62 3.28 -13.91 -8.38
N PRO A 63 3.43 -15.22 -8.67
CA PRO A 63 4.54 -16.03 -8.15
C PRO A 63 5.92 -15.60 -8.66
N LYS A 64 6.02 -15.07 -9.87
CA LYS A 64 7.28 -14.72 -10.55
C LYS A 64 7.71 -13.26 -10.28
N TYR A 65 8.81 -12.80 -10.89
CA TYR A 65 9.30 -11.40 -10.87
C TYR A 65 9.71 -10.84 -9.49
N PRO A 66 10.76 -11.38 -8.85
CA PRO A 66 11.23 -10.90 -7.54
C PRO A 66 11.66 -9.42 -7.53
N LEU A 67 12.21 -8.89 -8.63
CA LEU A 67 12.60 -7.47 -8.70
C LEU A 67 11.39 -6.54 -8.64
N VAL A 68 10.37 -6.83 -9.44
CA VAL A 68 9.13 -6.04 -9.48
C VAL A 68 8.40 -6.08 -8.13
N LYS A 69 8.52 -7.18 -7.38
CA LYS A 69 8.02 -7.25 -6.00
C LYS A 69 8.73 -6.28 -5.07
N GLU A 70 10.05 -6.18 -5.15
CA GLU A 70 10.78 -5.20 -4.34
C GLU A 70 10.33 -3.77 -4.66
N TRP A 71 10.10 -3.46 -5.93
CA TRP A 71 9.55 -2.16 -6.34
C TRP A 71 8.14 -1.94 -5.78
N ALA A 72 7.28 -2.95 -5.82
CA ALA A 72 5.93 -2.87 -5.26
C ALA A 72 5.97 -2.64 -3.74
N TYR A 73 6.79 -3.41 -2.99
CA TYR A 73 6.93 -3.23 -1.55
C TYR A 73 7.51 -1.86 -1.19
N ALA A 74 8.52 -1.38 -1.91
CA ALA A 74 9.07 -0.04 -1.70
C ALA A 74 8.02 1.04 -1.99
N GLY A 75 7.29 0.93 -3.10
CA GLY A 75 6.22 1.86 -3.46
C GLY A 75 5.11 1.90 -2.41
N PHE A 76 4.65 0.74 -1.94
CA PHE A 76 3.69 0.65 -0.83
C PHE A 76 4.22 1.28 0.45
N PHE A 77 5.47 1.00 0.81
CA PHE A 77 6.09 1.58 1.99
C PHE A 77 6.13 3.10 1.92
N PHE A 78 6.61 3.67 0.81
CA PHE A 78 6.68 5.13 0.63
C PHE A 78 5.30 5.78 0.58
N THR A 79 4.33 5.14 -0.08
CA THR A 79 2.96 5.69 -0.16
C THR A 79 2.31 5.71 1.21
N MET A 80 2.41 4.62 1.98
CA MET A 80 1.75 4.53 3.30
C MET A 80 2.47 5.37 4.37
N SER A 81 3.80 5.38 4.39
CA SER A 81 4.56 6.25 5.29
C SER A 81 4.33 7.73 4.94
N GLY A 82 4.34 8.09 3.65
CA GLY A 82 3.99 9.43 3.18
C GLY A 82 2.60 9.86 3.62
N ALA A 83 1.59 8.98 3.52
CA ALA A 83 0.24 9.25 4.01
C ALA A 83 0.22 9.52 5.53
N VAL A 84 0.91 8.71 6.34
CA VAL A 84 1.06 8.95 7.79
C VAL A 84 1.66 10.33 8.07
N PHE A 85 2.75 10.68 7.37
CA PHE A 85 3.39 12.00 7.53
C PHE A 85 2.50 13.15 7.03
N SER A 86 1.68 12.93 6.01
CA SER A 86 0.76 13.94 5.47
C SER A 86 -0.32 14.29 6.50
N HIS A 87 -0.95 13.29 7.10
CA HIS A 87 -1.91 13.48 8.18
C HIS A 87 -1.28 14.14 9.41
N PHE A 88 -0.03 13.77 9.73
CA PHE A 88 0.73 14.44 10.79
C PHE A 88 0.95 15.93 10.51
N ALA A 89 1.39 16.28 9.30
CA ALA A 89 1.62 17.65 8.89
C ALA A 89 0.33 18.49 8.82
N ALA A 90 -0.80 17.86 8.48
CA ALA A 90 -2.12 18.48 8.46
C ALA A 90 -2.75 18.66 9.86
N GLY A 91 -2.16 18.06 10.90
CA GLY A 91 -2.69 18.11 12.26
C GLY A 91 -3.95 17.26 12.46
N ASP A 92 -4.12 16.20 11.67
CA ASP A 92 -5.30 15.36 11.70
C ASP A 92 -5.40 14.53 12.99
N SER A 93 -6.62 14.06 13.26
CA SER A 93 -6.91 13.21 14.42
C SER A 93 -6.30 11.82 14.28
N ALA A 94 -6.04 11.15 15.41
CA ALA A 94 -5.45 9.80 15.48
C ALA A 94 -6.15 8.74 14.61
N LYS A 95 -7.44 8.94 14.28
CA LYS A 95 -8.22 8.04 13.43
C LYS A 95 -7.68 7.98 11.99
N GLU A 96 -7.24 9.10 11.43
CA GLU A 96 -6.81 9.18 10.02
C GLU A 96 -5.48 8.46 9.78
N TYR A 97 -4.68 8.26 10.82
CA TYR A 97 -3.43 7.49 10.75
C TYR A 97 -3.67 5.99 10.67
N PHE A 98 -4.83 5.48 11.12
CA PHE A 98 -5.05 4.04 11.29
C PHE A 98 -4.92 3.27 9.99
N GLY A 99 -5.61 3.73 8.94
CA GLY A 99 -5.57 3.10 7.61
C GLY A 99 -4.15 2.97 7.04
N PRO A 100 -3.42 4.08 6.84
CA PRO A 100 -2.07 4.02 6.30
C PRO A 100 -1.08 3.31 7.23
N ALA A 101 -1.19 3.46 8.56
CA ALA A 101 -0.32 2.73 9.49
C ALA A 101 -0.53 1.21 9.44
N LEU A 102 -1.79 0.75 9.39
CA LEU A 102 -2.10 -0.67 9.25
C LEU A 102 -1.49 -1.24 7.96
N LEU A 103 -1.67 -0.53 6.84
CA LEU A 103 -1.12 -0.96 5.55
C LEU A 103 0.41 -0.91 5.51
N LEU A 104 1.03 0.05 6.19
CA LEU A 104 2.49 0.12 6.34
C LEU A 104 3.03 -1.10 7.12
N VAL A 105 2.39 -1.45 8.24
CA VAL A 105 2.76 -2.64 9.02
C VAL A 105 2.56 -3.91 8.20
N LEU A 106 1.43 -4.07 7.52
CA LEU A 106 1.17 -5.21 6.65
C LEU A 106 2.19 -5.31 5.51
N THR A 107 2.62 -4.17 4.94
CA THR A 107 3.70 -4.11 3.95
C THR A 107 5.01 -4.66 4.50
N ALA A 108 5.43 -4.20 5.68
CA ALA A 108 6.66 -4.66 6.32
C ALA A 108 6.60 -6.16 6.68
N VAL A 109 5.48 -6.61 7.26
CA VAL A 109 5.28 -8.03 7.64
C VAL A 109 5.25 -8.92 6.40
N SER A 110 4.50 -8.54 5.36
CA SER A 110 4.44 -9.27 4.09
C SER A 110 5.83 -9.35 3.44
N TRP A 111 6.56 -8.23 3.36
CA TRP A 111 7.90 -8.21 2.80
C TRP A 111 8.89 -9.11 3.57
N TYR A 112 8.89 -9.03 4.91
CA TYR A 112 9.83 -9.73 5.77
C TYR A 112 9.63 -11.25 5.75
N PHE A 113 8.38 -11.71 5.90
CA PHE A 113 8.06 -13.15 5.96
C PHE A 113 7.96 -13.83 4.60
N ARG A 114 8.21 -13.10 3.51
CA ARG A 114 8.12 -13.60 2.14
C ARG A 114 8.96 -14.87 1.92
N PRO A 115 8.39 -15.91 1.27
CA PRO A 115 9.12 -17.13 0.93
C PRO A 115 10.37 -16.90 0.06
N ALA A 116 11.37 -17.77 0.19
CA ALA A 116 12.66 -17.66 -0.49
C ALA A 116 12.55 -17.67 -2.03
N ASP A 117 11.60 -18.43 -2.59
CA ASP A 117 11.30 -18.49 -4.02
C ASP A 117 10.78 -17.16 -4.59
N ARG A 118 10.33 -16.26 -3.72
CA ARG A 118 9.89 -14.91 -4.10
C ARG A 118 10.96 -13.86 -3.84
N LYS A 119 12.13 -14.22 -3.28
CA LYS A 119 13.26 -13.30 -3.01
C LYS A 119 14.14 -13.10 -4.22
N LEU A 120 14.71 -11.90 -4.36
CA LEU A 120 15.80 -11.68 -5.31
C LEU A 120 16.96 -12.61 -4.91
N LYS A 121 17.47 -13.34 -5.89
CA LYS A 121 18.72 -14.09 -5.72
C LYS A 121 19.84 -13.06 -5.91
N GLY A 122 20.69 -12.92 -4.88
CA GLY A 122 21.94 -12.18 -4.98
C GLY A 122 22.97 -12.95 -5.79
#